data_AF-A0A077XUP3-F1
#
_entry.id   AF-A0A077XUP3-F1
#
_cell.length_a   1.000
_cell.length_b   1.000
_cell.length_c   1.000
_cell.angle_alpha   90.00
_cell.angle_beta   90.00
_cell.angle_gamma   90.00
#
_symmetry.space_group_name_H-M   'P 1'
#
loop_
_entity.id
_entity.type
_entity.pdbx_description
1 polymer ?
#
loop_
_entity_poly.entity_id
_entity_poly.type
_entity_poly.pdbx_seq_one_letter_code
_entity_poly.pdbx_strand_id
1 'polypeptide(L)'
;MKKLTTLLLLIMSTVSLYSQEKVVLSHTIKISDMIEISLALENKPYGRFHLIKIDTLTTTNYNGQILQNNFFENIFRRANVLARYNINEHKKYRNMDIKGVIKYFKPSANEKSYFNLGKLKDLEKNMNLIDNHLTKNNSTIYFGIVDSVYIQQVFPDFKYKLSEEDDYKGIDFESYDLMYVYKSDINQDVIIAVNEDLDHGYNNLTLTDKKTNMIYKLIKLKRNMTADERDDIKIELMIENESSIERIPFDFKNVVVK
;
A
#
# COMPACT_ATOMS: atom_id res chain seq x y z
N MET A 1 26.68 48.08 6.88
CA MET A 1 26.03 47.38 5.75
C MET A 1 26.34 45.87 5.70
N LYS A 2 27.58 45.41 5.93
CA LYS A 2 27.94 43.97 5.88
C LYS A 2 27.16 43.05 6.84
N LYS A 3 26.68 43.53 7.99
CA LYS A 3 25.91 42.74 8.97
C LYS A 3 24.44 42.50 8.57
N LEU A 4 23.85 43.38 7.76
CA LEU A 4 22.45 43.26 7.36
C LEU A 4 22.29 42.24 6.21
N THR A 5 23.27 42.19 5.31
CA THR A 5 23.30 41.23 4.19
C THR A 5 23.55 39.79 4.66
N THR A 6 24.32 39.56 5.73
CA THR A 6 24.53 38.21 6.29
C THR A 6 23.28 37.68 7.00
N LEU A 7 22.54 38.53 7.70
CA LEU A 7 21.29 38.16 8.37
C LEU A 7 20.19 37.81 7.35
N LEU A 8 20.08 38.57 6.26
CA LEU A 8 19.15 38.28 5.16
C LEU A 8 19.51 36.99 4.41
N LEU A 9 20.81 36.67 4.24
CA LEU A 9 21.22 35.38 3.68
C LEU A 9 20.87 34.20 4.61
N LEU A 10 21.04 34.36 5.93
CA LEU A 10 20.67 33.31 6.90
C LEU A 10 19.15 33.08 6.91
N ILE A 11 18.35 34.14 6.90
CA ILE A 11 16.88 34.04 6.86
C ILE A 11 16.41 33.40 5.54
N MET A 12 16.98 33.80 4.40
CA MET A 12 16.65 33.19 3.10
C MET A 12 17.08 31.71 3.02
N SER A 13 18.18 31.33 3.67
CA SER A 13 18.61 29.92 3.76
C SER A 13 17.72 29.06 4.67
N THR A 14 16.96 29.67 5.60
CA THR A 14 15.97 28.95 6.43
C THR A 14 14.58 28.85 5.80
N VAL A 15 14.22 29.74 4.87
CA VAL A 15 12.88 29.76 4.25
C VAL A 15 12.78 28.83 3.04
N SER A 16 13.92 28.37 2.48
CA SER A 16 13.96 27.54 1.27
C SER A 16 14.11 26.03 1.51
N LEU A 17 13.99 25.55 2.76
CA LEU A 17 14.30 24.14 3.10
C LEU A 17 13.14 23.28 3.65
N TYR A 18 11.92 23.82 3.72
CA TYR A 18 10.76 23.00 4.07
C TYR A 18 9.58 23.38 3.18
N SER A 19 9.51 22.75 1.99
CA SER A 19 8.19 22.43 1.46
C SER A 19 7.60 21.42 2.44
N GLN A 20 6.92 21.91 3.49
CA GLN A 20 6.16 21.03 4.36
C GLN A 20 5.12 20.37 3.47
N GLU A 21 5.26 19.07 3.27
CA GLU A 21 4.29 18.27 2.54
C GLU A 21 2.96 18.37 3.28
N LYS A 22 2.04 19.15 2.71
CA LYS A 22 0.73 19.39 3.31
C LYS A 22 -0.23 18.31 2.86
N VAL A 23 -1.00 17.77 3.81
CA VAL A 23 -2.13 16.91 3.49
C VAL A 23 -3.26 17.76 2.91
N VAL A 24 -3.77 17.35 1.76
CA VAL A 24 -4.89 17.97 1.06
C VAL A 24 -6.08 17.03 1.10
N LEU A 25 -7.23 17.56 1.51
CA LEU A 25 -8.50 16.88 1.36
C LEU A 25 -9.01 17.11 -0.06
N SER A 26 -8.93 16.09 -0.93
CA SER A 26 -9.40 16.17 -2.31
C SER A 26 -10.92 16.20 -2.36
N HIS A 27 -11.56 15.27 -1.65
CA HIS A 27 -13.02 15.23 -1.57
C HIS A 27 -13.52 14.47 -0.34
N THR A 28 -14.78 14.74 -0.03
CA THR A 28 -15.60 13.94 0.87
C THR A 28 -16.96 13.78 0.22
N ILE A 29 -17.32 12.54 -0.10
CA ILE A 29 -18.54 12.23 -0.84
C ILE A 29 -19.33 11.13 -0.14
N LYS A 30 -20.65 11.27 -0.10
CA LYS A 30 -21.55 10.19 0.28
C LYS A 30 -21.87 9.35 -0.97
N ILE A 31 -21.56 8.06 -0.90
CA ILE A 31 -21.92 7.08 -1.94
C ILE A 31 -22.82 6.05 -1.28
N SER A 32 -24.12 6.06 -1.62
CA SER A 32 -25.12 5.16 -1.03
C SER A 32 -25.12 5.21 0.51
N ASP A 33 -24.67 4.15 1.15
CA ASP A 33 -24.58 3.85 2.57
C ASP A 33 -23.16 4.08 3.14
N MET A 34 -22.29 4.75 2.39
CA MET A 34 -20.88 4.98 2.74
C MET A 34 -20.48 6.45 2.59
N ILE A 35 -19.53 6.91 3.42
CA ILE A 35 -18.76 8.13 3.17
C ILE A 35 -17.35 7.75 2.70
N GLU A 36 -16.91 8.33 1.59
CA GLU A 36 -15.53 8.27 1.11
C GLU A 36 -14.82 9.60 1.38
N ILE A 37 -13.62 9.51 1.96
CA ILE A 37 -12.69 10.61 2.20
C ILE A 37 -11.44 10.36 1.37
N SER A 38 -11.07 11.31 0.53
CA SER A 38 -9.87 11.24 -0.32
C SER A 38 -8.84 12.26 0.14
N LEU A 39 -7.67 11.78 0.54
CA LEU A 39 -6.54 12.57 1.01
C LEU A 39 -5.35 12.43 0.06
N ALA A 40 -4.59 13.51 -0.12
CA ALA A 40 -3.38 13.55 -0.93
C ALA A 40 -2.28 14.34 -0.21
N LEU A 41 -1.05 14.25 -0.70
CA LEU A 41 0.03 15.16 -0.32
C LEU A 41 0.26 16.17 -1.46
N GLU A 42 0.21 17.47 -1.14
CA GLU A 42 0.21 18.57 -2.14
C GLU A 42 1.45 18.58 -3.04
N ASN A 43 2.63 18.38 -2.45
CA ASN A 43 3.93 18.54 -3.13
C ASN A 43 4.76 17.27 -3.15
N LYS A 44 4.11 16.09 -3.08
CA LYS A 44 4.83 14.81 -3.10
C LYS A 44 5.44 14.59 -4.49
N PRO A 45 6.74 14.23 -4.61
CA PRO A 45 7.31 13.89 -5.90
C PRO A 45 6.60 12.69 -6.53
N TYR A 46 6.56 12.67 -7.86
CA TYR A 46 5.95 11.59 -8.66
C TYR A 46 6.82 10.33 -8.77
N GLY A 47 7.95 10.27 -8.05
CA GLY A 47 8.82 9.11 -8.03
C GLY A 47 8.13 7.85 -7.47
N ARG A 48 8.55 6.67 -7.97
CA ARG A 48 7.99 5.37 -7.59
C ARG A 48 8.19 4.99 -6.12
N PHE A 49 9.18 5.60 -5.46
CA PHE A 49 9.51 5.41 -4.04
C PHE A 49 8.87 6.44 -3.12
N HIS A 50 7.72 6.99 -3.50
CA HIS A 50 7.02 7.98 -2.69
C HIS A 50 5.61 7.50 -2.45
N LEU A 51 5.42 6.80 -1.34
CA LEU A 51 4.20 6.05 -1.05
C LEU A 51 3.50 6.63 0.16
N ILE A 52 2.19 6.78 0.07
CA ILE A 52 1.37 7.30 1.17
C ILE A 52 0.34 6.28 1.62
N LYS A 53 0.07 6.29 2.92
CA LYS A 53 -0.95 5.45 3.60
C LYS A 53 -1.54 6.26 4.74
N ILE A 54 -2.82 6.04 5.06
CA ILE A 54 -3.45 6.68 6.23
C ILE A 54 -2.99 5.91 7.47
N ASP A 55 -2.37 6.55 8.45
CA ASP A 55 -2.01 5.87 9.70
C ASP A 55 -3.22 5.81 10.64
N THR A 56 -3.79 6.99 10.88
CA THR A 56 -4.93 7.18 11.76
C THR A 56 -5.91 8.14 11.10
N LEU A 57 -7.19 7.91 11.31
CA LEU A 57 -8.25 8.81 10.88
C LEU A 57 -9.38 8.79 11.90
N THR A 58 -9.74 9.96 12.41
CA THR A 58 -10.90 10.15 13.26
C THR A 58 -11.83 11.13 12.59
N THR A 59 -13.09 10.73 12.45
CA THR A 59 -14.17 11.59 11.98
C THR A 59 -15.12 11.90 13.13
N THR A 60 -15.48 13.16 13.30
CA THR A 60 -16.45 13.58 14.33
C THR A 60 -17.57 14.43 13.73
N ASN A 61 -18.78 14.34 14.30
CA ASN A 61 -19.84 15.27 13.95
C ASN A 61 -19.64 16.65 14.62
N TYR A 62 -20.54 17.58 14.34
CA TYR A 62 -20.55 18.94 14.91
C TYR A 62 -20.64 19.00 16.44
N ASN A 63 -21.12 17.93 17.10
CA ASN A 63 -21.17 17.81 18.56
C ASN A 63 -19.91 17.15 19.15
N GLY A 64 -18.88 16.91 18.32
CA GLY A 64 -17.65 16.23 18.72
C GLY A 64 -17.80 14.72 18.95
N GLN A 65 -18.95 14.13 18.60
CA GLN A 65 -19.14 12.68 18.73
C GLN A 65 -18.40 11.97 17.58
N ILE A 66 -17.61 10.95 17.94
CA ILE A 66 -16.88 10.11 16.98
C ILE A 66 -17.88 9.36 16.11
N LEU A 67 -17.74 9.51 14.81
CA LEU A 67 -18.57 8.85 13.80
C LEU A 67 -18.01 7.48 13.43
N GLN A 68 -16.68 7.39 13.31
CA GLN A 68 -15.98 6.14 13.07
C GLN A 68 -14.55 6.24 13.61
N ASN A 69 -14.04 5.11 14.11
CA ASN A 69 -12.63 4.92 14.38
C ASN A 69 -12.09 3.81 13.46
N ASN A 70 -11.03 4.12 12.72
CA ASN A 70 -10.19 3.21 11.92
C ASN A 70 -10.81 1.90 11.39
N PHE A 71 -11.57 1.98 10.29
CA PHE A 71 -11.71 0.85 9.38
C PHE A 71 -11.51 1.35 7.94
N PHE A 72 -10.31 1.16 7.40
CA PHE A 72 -9.98 1.43 6.00
C PHE A 72 -8.92 0.42 5.56
N GLU A 73 -9.08 -0.16 4.37
CA GLU A 73 -8.06 -1.02 3.77
C GLU A 73 -6.84 -0.18 3.42
N ASN A 74 -5.75 -0.48 4.09
CA ASN A 74 -4.68 0.48 4.29
C ASN A 74 -3.43 -0.02 3.56
N ILE A 75 -3.37 0.26 2.27
CA ILE A 75 -2.23 -0.07 1.41
C ILE A 75 -1.49 1.21 1.02
N PHE A 76 -0.18 1.10 0.88
CA PHE A 76 0.65 2.17 0.34
C PHE A 76 0.28 2.45 -1.12
N ARG A 77 0.06 3.73 -1.46
CA ARG A 77 -0.27 4.18 -2.82
C ARG A 77 0.66 5.29 -3.27
N ARG A 78 0.93 5.35 -4.58
CA ARG A 78 1.68 6.45 -5.22
C ARG A 78 0.86 7.75 -5.33
N ALA A 79 -0.46 7.65 -5.25
CA ALA A 79 -1.42 8.73 -5.41
C ALA A 79 -2.31 8.83 -4.16
N ASN A 80 -3.44 9.53 -4.27
CA ASN A 80 -4.40 9.75 -3.19
C ASN A 80 -4.72 8.46 -2.43
N VAL A 81 -4.89 8.60 -1.12
CA VAL A 81 -5.36 7.55 -0.23
C VAL A 81 -6.81 7.81 0.13
N LEU A 82 -7.58 6.73 0.15
CA LEU A 82 -9.01 6.77 0.38
C LEU A 82 -9.31 6.09 1.71
N ALA A 83 -10.19 6.69 2.49
CA ALA A 83 -10.86 6.03 3.60
C ALA A 83 -12.35 5.96 3.32
N ARG A 84 -12.93 4.81 3.60
CA ARG A 84 -14.31 4.48 3.30
C ARG A 84 -14.93 3.88 4.55
N TYR A 85 -16.06 4.41 4.99
CA TYR A 85 -16.78 3.83 6.12
C TYR A 85 -18.28 3.89 5.92
N ASN A 86 -18.94 2.83 6.39
CA ASN A 86 -20.38 2.71 6.34
C ASN A 86 -21.00 3.71 7.31
N ILE A 87 -22.11 4.29 6.89
CA ILE A 87 -22.87 5.24 7.68
C ILE A 87 -24.25 4.69 7.98
N ASN A 88 -24.82 5.10 9.12
CA ASN A 88 -26.23 4.86 9.38
C ASN A 88 -27.08 5.71 8.42
N GLU A 89 -27.80 5.07 7.49
CA GLU A 89 -28.62 5.73 6.45
C GLU A 89 -29.65 6.72 7.02
N HIS A 90 -30.12 6.49 8.25
CA HIS A 90 -31.11 7.33 8.93
C HIS A 90 -30.52 8.60 9.54
N LYS A 91 -29.19 8.73 9.59
CA LYS A 91 -28.51 9.93 10.09
C LYS A 91 -28.09 10.83 8.92
N LYS A 92 -28.39 12.13 9.04
CA LYS A 92 -27.89 13.15 8.11
C LYS A 92 -26.49 13.59 8.54
N TYR A 93 -25.48 13.22 7.77
CA TYR A 93 -24.10 13.69 7.93
C TYR A 93 -23.88 14.86 6.96
N ARG A 94 -24.08 16.09 7.43
CA ARG A 94 -23.90 17.28 6.59
C ARG A 94 -22.48 17.82 6.65
N ASN A 95 -21.96 17.96 7.87
CA ASN A 95 -20.61 18.42 8.15
C ASN A 95 -19.91 17.46 9.12
N MET A 96 -18.60 17.32 8.99
CA MET A 96 -17.76 16.56 9.92
C MET A 96 -16.37 17.19 10.06
N ASP A 97 -15.70 16.92 11.17
CA ASP A 97 -14.27 17.18 11.30
C ASP A 97 -13.50 15.90 10.99
N ILE A 98 -12.33 16.05 10.36
CA ILE A 98 -11.47 14.97 9.91
C ILE A 98 -10.06 15.24 10.42
N LYS A 99 -9.55 14.42 11.33
CA LYS A 99 -8.18 14.54 11.86
C LYS A 99 -7.45 13.21 11.81
N GLY A 100 -6.12 13.26 11.73
CA GLY A 100 -5.34 12.03 11.66
C GLY A 100 -3.88 12.25 11.28
N VAL A 101 -3.26 11.18 10.80
CA VAL A 101 -1.85 11.13 10.39
C VAL A 101 -1.74 10.34 9.10
N ILE A 102 -0.99 10.85 8.12
CA ILE A 102 -0.53 10.09 6.96
C ILE A 102 0.88 9.57 7.24
N LYS A 103 1.14 8.30 6.93
CA LYS A 103 2.50 7.77 6.76
C LYS A 103 2.95 8.04 5.34
N TYR A 104 4.03 8.78 5.21
CA TYR A 104 4.74 8.96 3.95
C TYR A 104 6.03 8.14 3.97
N PHE A 105 6.07 7.10 3.17
CA PHE A 105 7.15 6.15 3.08
C PHE A 105 8.04 6.47 1.88
N LYS A 106 9.34 6.67 2.16
CA LYS A 106 10.42 6.95 1.22
C LYS A 106 11.42 5.78 1.20
N PRO A 107 11.09 4.65 0.54
CA PRO A 107 11.99 3.50 0.47
C PRO A 107 13.37 3.85 -0.08
N SER A 108 14.41 3.33 0.58
CA SER A 108 15.81 3.64 0.31
C SER A 108 16.69 2.43 0.63
N ALA A 109 17.63 2.13 -0.27
CA ALA A 109 18.63 1.08 -0.05
C ALA A 109 19.52 1.41 1.16
N ASN A 110 19.89 2.69 1.32
CA ASN A 110 20.74 3.16 2.42
C ASN A 110 20.07 2.98 3.78
N GLU A 111 18.75 3.11 3.83
CA GLU A 111 17.95 2.96 5.05
C GLU A 111 17.41 1.54 5.23
N LYS A 112 17.86 0.59 4.39
CA LYS A 112 17.42 -0.81 4.43
C LYS A 112 15.89 -0.97 4.36
N SER A 113 15.25 -0.14 3.54
CA SER A 113 13.80 -0.17 3.30
C SER A 113 13.44 -0.44 1.85
N TYR A 114 14.44 -0.58 0.97
CA TYR A 114 14.30 -0.97 -0.43
C TYR A 114 15.35 -2.01 -0.82
N PHE A 115 14.90 -3.06 -1.51
CA PHE A 115 15.71 -4.20 -1.92
C PHE A 115 15.36 -4.57 -3.35
N ASN A 116 16.35 -4.56 -4.24
CA ASN A 116 16.23 -5.15 -5.57
C ASN A 116 16.64 -6.62 -5.46
N LEU A 117 15.68 -7.53 -5.55
CA LEU A 117 15.96 -8.97 -5.46
C LEU A 117 16.54 -9.53 -6.77
N GLY A 118 16.37 -8.82 -7.89
CA GLY A 118 16.84 -9.24 -9.19
C GLY A 118 15.76 -9.89 -10.04
N LYS A 119 16.18 -10.77 -10.96
CA LYS A 119 15.31 -11.41 -11.96
C LYS A 119 14.69 -12.68 -11.39
N LEU A 120 13.46 -12.99 -11.79
CA LEU A 120 12.68 -14.14 -11.31
C LEU A 120 13.43 -15.46 -11.44
N LYS A 121 14.14 -15.67 -12.55
CA LYS A 121 14.92 -16.90 -12.80
C LYS A 121 16.04 -17.14 -11.78
N ASP A 122 16.55 -16.06 -11.18
CA ASP A 122 17.68 -16.08 -10.24
C ASP A 122 17.20 -16.15 -8.78
N LEU A 123 15.87 -16.15 -8.54
CA LEU A 123 15.29 -16.22 -7.22
C LEU A 123 14.95 -17.66 -6.82
N GLU A 124 15.35 -18.03 -5.61
CA GLU A 124 14.94 -19.28 -5.00
C GLU A 124 13.43 -19.29 -4.74
N LYS A 125 12.80 -20.43 -5.05
CA LYS A 125 11.36 -20.63 -4.88
C LYS A 125 11.05 -21.35 -3.58
N ASN A 126 9.83 -21.18 -3.10
CA ASN A 126 9.23 -21.87 -1.95
C ASN A 126 9.95 -21.62 -0.63
N MET A 127 10.50 -20.42 -0.44
CA MET A 127 11.11 -20.01 0.82
C MET A 127 10.90 -18.52 1.10
N ASN A 128 11.24 -18.09 2.31
CA ASN A 128 11.21 -16.68 2.69
C ASN A 128 12.45 -15.96 2.15
N LEU A 129 12.25 -14.92 1.36
CA LEU A 129 13.29 -14.08 0.78
C LEU A 129 13.56 -12.81 1.61
N ILE A 130 12.88 -12.63 2.74
CA ILE A 130 13.15 -11.55 3.69
C ILE A 130 14.14 -12.02 4.74
N ASP A 131 15.27 -11.32 4.86
CA ASP A 131 16.22 -11.52 5.95
C ASP A 131 15.58 -11.11 7.29
N ASN A 132 15.60 -12.03 8.26
CA ASN A 132 15.07 -11.81 9.62
C ASN A 132 15.74 -10.63 10.34
N HIS A 133 16.96 -10.23 9.96
CA HIS A 133 17.61 -9.04 10.53
C HIS A 133 16.96 -7.71 10.10
N LEU A 134 16.10 -7.73 9.09
CA LEU A 134 15.36 -6.55 8.59
C LEU A 134 13.99 -6.40 9.25
N THR A 135 13.53 -7.43 9.96
CA THR A 135 12.20 -7.44 10.56
C THR A 135 12.22 -6.72 11.91
N LYS A 136 11.16 -5.97 12.21
CA LYS A 136 10.97 -5.40 13.54
C LYS A 136 10.76 -6.54 14.55
N ASN A 137 11.11 -6.29 15.81
CA ASN A 137 10.81 -7.24 16.89
C ASN A 137 9.33 -7.64 16.87
N ASN A 138 9.06 -8.95 16.93
CA ASN A 138 7.72 -9.54 16.84
C ASN A 138 6.98 -9.30 15.52
N SER A 139 7.69 -8.96 14.45
CA SER A 139 7.14 -9.01 13.10
C SER A 139 7.17 -10.43 12.53
N THR A 140 6.15 -10.76 11.76
CA THR A 140 5.94 -12.03 11.06
C THR A 140 5.80 -11.80 9.56
N ILE A 141 6.38 -10.71 9.05
CA ILE A 141 6.37 -10.42 7.61
C ILE A 141 7.03 -11.54 6.82
N TYR A 142 6.50 -11.77 5.62
CA TYR A 142 6.96 -12.84 4.73
C TYR A 142 6.90 -12.35 3.28
N PHE A 143 7.87 -12.76 2.47
CA PHE A 143 7.75 -12.72 1.03
C PHE A 143 8.48 -13.92 0.42
N GLY A 144 7.86 -14.56 -0.58
CA GLY A 144 8.52 -15.64 -1.32
C GLY A 144 7.90 -15.85 -2.70
N ILE A 145 8.74 -16.23 -3.65
CA ILE A 145 8.28 -16.77 -4.93
C ILE A 145 7.82 -18.21 -4.70
N VAL A 146 6.68 -18.61 -5.26
CA VAL A 146 6.13 -19.96 -5.08
C VAL A 146 5.86 -20.62 -6.41
N ASP A 147 5.88 -21.95 -6.44
CA ASP A 147 5.41 -22.73 -7.59
C ASP A 147 4.01 -23.31 -7.37
N SER A 148 3.50 -23.98 -8.40
CA SER A 148 2.19 -24.60 -8.39
C SER A 148 2.06 -25.72 -7.36
N VAL A 149 3.14 -26.48 -7.11
CA VAL A 149 3.15 -27.58 -6.13
C VAL A 149 2.95 -27.03 -4.73
N TYR A 150 3.64 -25.94 -4.39
CA TYR A 150 3.48 -25.28 -3.10
C TYR A 150 2.04 -24.78 -2.89
N ILE A 151 1.46 -24.12 -3.90
CA ILE A 151 0.08 -23.62 -3.82
C ILE A 151 -0.93 -24.77 -3.69
N GLN A 152 -0.75 -25.86 -4.44
CA GLN A 152 -1.62 -27.05 -4.33
C GLN A 152 -1.55 -27.71 -2.94
N GLN A 153 -0.40 -27.68 -2.28
CA GLN A 153 -0.30 -28.20 -0.90
C GLN A 153 -1.09 -27.35 0.10
N VAL A 154 -1.10 -26.03 -0.09
CA VAL A 154 -1.85 -25.10 0.78
C VAL A 154 -3.34 -25.12 0.47
N PHE A 155 -3.71 -25.29 -0.79
CA PHE A 155 -5.09 -25.24 -1.29
C PHE A 155 -5.46 -26.48 -2.13
N PRO A 156 -5.44 -27.70 -1.58
CA PRO A 156 -5.53 -28.95 -2.36
C PRO A 156 -6.85 -29.12 -3.11
N ASP A 157 -7.96 -28.63 -2.53
CA ASP A 157 -9.31 -28.80 -3.09
C ASP A 157 -9.88 -27.51 -3.68
N PHE A 158 -9.06 -26.49 -3.91
CA PHE A 158 -9.55 -25.20 -4.36
C PHE A 158 -10.09 -25.27 -5.79
N LYS A 159 -11.34 -24.81 -5.95
CA LYS A 159 -12.01 -24.66 -7.24
C LYS A 159 -12.78 -23.35 -7.26
N TYR A 160 -12.87 -22.74 -8.44
CA TYR A 160 -13.59 -21.49 -8.64
C TYR A 160 -14.31 -21.49 -9.99
N LYS A 161 -15.26 -20.57 -10.15
CA LYS A 161 -15.92 -20.27 -11.42
C LYS A 161 -15.89 -18.76 -11.66
N LEU A 162 -15.78 -18.35 -12.91
CA LEU A 162 -15.69 -16.93 -13.30
C LEU A 162 -17.06 -16.31 -13.55
N SER A 163 -18.02 -17.14 -13.99
CA SER A 163 -19.42 -16.76 -14.16
C SER A 163 -20.33 -17.80 -13.52
N GLU A 164 -21.62 -17.48 -13.38
CA GLU A 164 -22.58 -18.43 -12.82
C GLU A 164 -22.78 -19.66 -13.71
N GLU A 165 -22.59 -19.50 -15.02
CA GLU A 165 -22.77 -20.50 -16.08
C GLU A 165 -21.58 -21.45 -16.22
N ASP A 166 -20.41 -21.10 -15.64
CA ASP A 166 -19.22 -21.94 -15.69
C ASP A 166 -19.25 -23.07 -14.66
N ASP A 167 -18.71 -24.23 -15.04
CA ASP A 167 -18.34 -25.28 -14.11
C ASP A 167 -17.20 -24.83 -13.18
N TYR A 168 -17.20 -25.33 -11.95
CA TYR A 168 -16.08 -25.16 -11.03
C TYR A 168 -14.82 -25.82 -11.59
N LYS A 169 -13.78 -25.04 -11.80
CA LYS A 169 -12.49 -25.49 -12.32
C LYS A 169 -11.40 -25.28 -11.29
N GLY A 170 -10.39 -26.14 -11.34
CA GLY A 170 -9.14 -25.94 -10.60
C GLY A 170 -8.34 -24.78 -11.18
N ILE A 171 -7.24 -24.44 -10.51
CA ILE A 171 -6.35 -23.37 -10.97
C ILE A 171 -5.54 -23.84 -12.18
N ASP A 172 -5.63 -23.10 -13.27
CA ASP A 172 -4.73 -23.24 -14.41
C ASP A 172 -3.43 -22.46 -14.15
N PHE A 173 -2.49 -23.12 -13.47
CA PHE A 173 -1.22 -22.53 -13.05
C PHE A 173 -0.33 -22.09 -14.22
N GLU A 174 -0.39 -22.77 -15.36
CA GLU A 174 0.43 -22.45 -16.54
C GLU A 174 0.05 -21.11 -17.15
N SER A 175 -1.21 -20.70 -16.95
CA SER A 175 -1.73 -19.45 -17.46
C SER A 175 -1.25 -18.20 -16.70
N TYR A 176 -0.48 -18.37 -15.62
CA TYR A 176 0.09 -17.28 -14.82
C TYR A 176 1.59 -17.13 -15.08
N ASP A 177 2.05 -15.88 -15.07
CA ASP A 177 3.44 -15.52 -15.35
C ASP A 177 4.29 -15.47 -14.08
N LEU A 178 3.68 -15.10 -12.97
CA LEU A 178 4.32 -14.94 -11.68
C LEU A 178 3.40 -15.46 -10.58
N MET A 179 3.97 -16.18 -9.62
CA MET A 179 3.28 -16.60 -8.41
C MET A 179 4.15 -16.26 -7.21
N TYR A 180 3.59 -15.52 -6.26
CA TYR A 180 4.27 -15.21 -5.01
C TYR A 180 3.31 -15.24 -3.83
N VAL A 181 3.87 -15.36 -2.65
CA VAL A 181 3.17 -15.27 -1.39
C VAL A 181 3.80 -14.17 -0.55
N TYR A 182 2.97 -13.44 0.18
CA TYR A 182 3.44 -12.41 1.10
C TYR A 182 2.53 -12.30 2.32
N LYS A 183 3.07 -11.68 3.36
CA LYS A 183 2.35 -11.32 4.57
C LYS A 183 2.91 -10.01 5.11
N SER A 184 2.01 -9.05 5.32
CA SER A 184 2.25 -7.88 6.17
C SER A 184 1.64 -8.12 7.55
N ASP A 185 2.07 -7.37 8.56
CA ASP A 185 1.44 -7.37 9.87
C ASP A 185 1.25 -5.95 10.44
N ILE A 186 0.76 -5.85 11.67
CA ILE A 186 0.45 -4.56 12.31
C ILE A 186 1.71 -3.70 12.55
N ASN A 187 2.86 -4.35 12.72
CA ASN A 187 4.11 -3.72 13.09
C ASN A 187 4.90 -3.26 11.86
N GLN A 188 4.75 -3.99 10.74
CA GLN A 188 5.56 -3.79 9.54
C GLN A 188 4.81 -4.21 8.26
N ASP A 189 4.74 -3.29 7.30
CA ASP A 189 4.26 -3.57 5.95
C ASP A 189 5.38 -4.04 5.00
N VAL A 190 5.02 -4.93 4.07
CA VAL A 190 5.81 -5.31 2.90
C VAL A 190 5.08 -4.87 1.65
N ILE A 191 5.80 -4.19 0.76
CA ILE A 191 5.32 -3.74 -0.53
C ILE A 191 6.17 -4.38 -1.62
N ILE A 192 5.50 -4.95 -2.62
CA ILE A 192 6.13 -5.69 -3.71
C ILE A 192 5.96 -4.90 -5.00
N ALA A 193 7.07 -4.62 -5.68
CA ALA A 193 7.07 -4.11 -7.04
C ALA A 193 7.56 -5.20 -7.99
N VAL A 194 6.89 -5.29 -9.14
CA VAL A 194 7.22 -6.23 -10.22
C VAL A 194 7.44 -5.42 -11.49
N ASN A 195 8.60 -5.55 -12.11
CA ASN A 195 9.01 -4.71 -13.24
C ASN A 195 8.79 -3.21 -12.97
N GLU A 196 9.20 -2.76 -11.78
CA GLU A 196 9.05 -1.37 -11.30
C GLU A 196 7.60 -0.93 -11.01
N ASP A 197 6.62 -1.81 -11.17
CA ASP A 197 5.20 -1.51 -10.94
C ASP A 197 4.66 -2.10 -9.64
N LEU A 198 3.97 -1.23 -8.88
CA LEU A 198 3.35 -1.55 -7.60
C LEU A 198 1.94 -2.12 -7.77
N ASP A 199 1.29 -1.84 -8.90
CA ASP A 199 -0.04 -2.36 -9.24
C ASP A 199 0.08 -3.19 -10.51
N HIS A 200 0.74 -4.34 -10.38
CA HIS A 200 1.18 -5.14 -11.51
C HIS A 200 0.16 -6.22 -11.90
N GLY A 201 0.12 -6.45 -13.21
CA GLY A 201 -0.64 -7.53 -13.84
C GLY A 201 -2.09 -7.20 -14.18
N TYR A 202 -2.71 -8.14 -14.86
CA TYR A 202 -4.13 -8.13 -15.23
C TYR A 202 -4.71 -9.50 -14.88
N ASN A 203 -5.99 -9.56 -14.52
CA ASN A 203 -6.69 -10.81 -14.21
C ASN A 203 -5.95 -11.69 -13.18
N ASN A 204 -5.58 -11.07 -12.06
CA ASN A 204 -4.87 -11.73 -10.97
C ASN A 204 -5.84 -12.59 -10.14
N LEU A 205 -5.39 -13.77 -9.71
CA LEU A 205 -6.07 -14.55 -8.68
C LEU A 205 -5.37 -14.31 -7.34
N THR A 206 -6.14 -13.89 -6.33
CA THR A 206 -5.64 -13.70 -4.96
C THR A 206 -6.31 -14.73 -4.06
N LEU A 207 -5.49 -15.54 -3.38
CA LEU A 207 -5.94 -16.53 -2.41
C LEU A 207 -5.39 -16.15 -1.03
N THR A 208 -6.20 -16.31 0.01
CA THR A 208 -5.78 -16.03 1.38
C THR A 208 -5.88 -17.30 2.21
N ASP A 209 -4.77 -17.75 2.77
CA ASP A 209 -4.78 -18.81 3.77
C ASP A 209 -5.24 -18.21 5.11
N LYS A 210 -6.45 -18.59 5.54
CA LYS A 210 -7.06 -18.11 6.79
C LYS A 210 -6.27 -18.52 8.04
N LYS A 211 -5.47 -19.59 7.98
CA LYS A 211 -4.72 -20.08 9.14
C LYS A 211 -3.49 -19.22 9.41
N THR A 212 -2.76 -18.84 8.36
CA THR A 212 -1.49 -18.10 8.47
C THR A 212 -1.62 -16.61 8.16
N ASN A 213 -2.75 -16.20 7.56
CA ASN A 213 -2.99 -14.90 6.94
C ASN A 213 -2.01 -14.57 5.81
N MET A 214 -1.39 -15.60 5.20
CA MET A 214 -0.59 -15.42 4.00
C MET A 214 -1.47 -15.18 2.79
N ILE A 215 -1.08 -14.24 1.95
CA ILE A 215 -1.76 -13.88 0.71
C ILE A 215 -0.92 -14.38 -0.46
N TYR A 216 -1.53 -15.24 -1.28
CA TYR A 216 -0.94 -15.80 -2.49
C TYR A 216 -1.50 -15.04 -3.68
N LYS A 217 -0.63 -14.53 -4.53
CA LYS A 217 -1.01 -13.89 -5.79
C LYS A 217 -0.48 -14.69 -6.96
N LEU A 218 -1.38 -15.05 -7.87
CA LEU A 218 -1.08 -15.62 -9.16
C LEU A 218 -1.42 -14.58 -10.22
N ILE A 219 -0.42 -14.16 -10.99
CA ILE A 219 -0.46 -12.90 -11.73
C ILE A 219 -0.17 -13.15 -13.20
N LYS A 220 -0.98 -12.54 -14.08
CA LYS A 220 -0.68 -12.45 -15.51
C LYS A 220 -0.15 -11.05 -15.77
N LEU A 221 1.07 -10.95 -16.27
CA LEU A 221 1.74 -9.67 -16.50
C LEU A 221 1.61 -9.24 -17.95
N LYS A 222 1.70 -10.19 -18.89
CA LYS A 222 1.66 -9.90 -20.32
C LYS A 222 0.96 -11.02 -21.09
N ARG A 223 0.11 -10.66 -22.05
CA ARG A 223 -0.48 -11.63 -22.98
C ARG A 223 0.63 -12.26 -23.83
N ASN A 224 0.63 -13.59 -23.93
CA ASN A 224 1.60 -14.37 -24.71
C ASN A 224 3.05 -14.10 -24.28
N MET A 225 3.30 -14.00 -22.97
CA MET A 225 4.64 -13.88 -22.42
C MET A 225 5.49 -15.11 -22.81
N THR A 226 6.70 -14.87 -23.31
CA THR A 226 7.65 -15.96 -23.59
C THR A 226 8.34 -16.43 -22.30
N ALA A 227 8.97 -17.60 -22.33
CA ALA A 227 9.76 -18.08 -21.21
C ALA A 227 10.91 -17.11 -20.84
N ASP A 228 11.63 -16.59 -21.84
CA ASP A 228 12.71 -15.62 -21.61
C ASP A 228 12.19 -14.31 -20.99
N GLU A 229 11.03 -13.82 -21.43
CA GLU A 229 10.39 -12.63 -20.85
C GLU A 229 9.97 -12.86 -19.39
N ARG A 230 9.50 -14.07 -19.08
CA ARG A 230 9.13 -14.49 -17.73
C ARG A 230 10.36 -14.56 -16.82
N ASP A 231 11.43 -15.15 -17.32
CA ASP A 231 12.70 -15.28 -16.59
C ASP A 231 13.32 -13.92 -16.25
N ASP A 232 13.07 -12.91 -17.08
CA ASP A 232 13.55 -11.54 -16.92
C ASP A 232 12.65 -10.63 -16.07
N ILE A 233 11.53 -11.13 -15.53
CA ILE A 233 10.69 -10.38 -14.58
C ILE A 233 11.52 -9.94 -13.38
N LYS A 234 11.58 -8.63 -13.10
CA LYS A 234 12.29 -8.08 -11.95
C LYS A 234 11.39 -8.00 -10.73
N ILE A 235 11.92 -8.38 -9.58
CA ILE A 235 11.23 -8.32 -8.29
C ILE A 235 11.97 -7.35 -7.36
N GLU A 236 11.23 -6.43 -6.78
CA GLU A 236 11.71 -5.45 -5.82
C GLU A 236 10.83 -5.48 -4.57
N LEU A 237 11.46 -5.38 -3.39
CA LEU A 237 10.76 -5.28 -2.11
C LEU A 237 11.00 -3.93 -1.47
N MET A 238 9.95 -3.41 -0.85
CA MET A 238 10.04 -2.25 0.03
C MET A 238 9.47 -2.68 1.38
N ILE A 239 10.27 -2.52 2.43
CA ILE A 239 9.92 -2.95 3.79
C ILE A 239 9.89 -1.72 4.66
N GLU A 240 8.76 -1.52 5.33
CA GLU A 240 8.55 -0.39 6.23
C GLU A 240 9.55 -0.42 7.40
N ASN A 241 10.21 0.72 7.69
CA ASN A 241 10.96 0.90 8.93
C ASN A 241 10.93 2.37 9.38
N GLU A 242 11.28 2.64 10.64
CA GLU A 242 11.13 4.01 11.18
C GLU A 242 12.03 5.05 10.51
N SER A 243 13.19 4.64 9.96
CA SER A 243 14.09 5.57 9.25
C SER A 243 13.53 6.08 7.93
N SER A 244 12.60 5.32 7.32
CA SER A 244 12.08 5.60 5.98
C SER A 244 10.67 6.17 5.97
N ILE A 245 10.10 6.46 7.14
CA ILE A 245 8.75 6.98 7.29
C ILE A 245 8.76 8.37 7.88
N GLU A 246 8.04 9.26 7.21
CA GLU A 246 7.63 10.54 7.74
C GLU A 246 6.15 10.50 8.12
N ARG A 247 5.80 10.94 9.33
CA ARG A 247 4.41 10.99 9.80
C ARG A 247 3.92 12.42 9.75
N ILE A 248 2.90 12.66 8.92
CA ILE A 248 2.40 13.99 8.63
C ILE A 248 0.98 14.13 9.21
N PRO A 249 0.81 14.90 10.30
CA PRO A 249 -0.50 15.11 10.91
C PRO A 249 -1.38 16.04 10.07
N PHE A 250 -2.69 15.91 10.20
CA PHE A 250 -3.68 16.78 9.56
C PHE A 250 -4.93 16.97 10.44
N ASP A 251 -5.60 18.11 10.26
CA ASP A 251 -6.87 18.44 10.92
C ASP A 251 -7.71 19.36 10.02
N PHE A 252 -8.78 18.81 9.44
CA PHE A 252 -9.76 19.54 8.63
C PHE A 252 -11.04 19.73 9.44
N LYS A 253 -11.46 20.99 9.62
CA LYS A 253 -12.69 21.35 10.34
C LYS A 253 -13.85 21.65 9.41
N ASN A 254 -15.06 21.32 9.84
CA ASN A 254 -16.31 21.66 9.17
C ASN A 254 -16.36 21.22 7.69
N VAL A 255 -15.83 20.03 7.39
CA VAL A 255 -15.84 19.46 6.04
C VAL A 255 -17.27 19.12 5.65
N VAL A 256 -17.73 19.70 4.53
CA VAL A 256 -19.04 19.40 3.97
C VAL A 256 -18.98 18.06 3.23
N VAL A 257 -19.88 17.14 3.60
CA VAL A 257 -20.08 15.88 2.87
C VAL A 257 -20.96 16.19 1.66
N LYS A 258 -20.41 15.98 0.45
CA LYS A 258 -21.15 16.17 -0.81
C LYS A 258 -21.98 14.94 -1.16
#